data_AF-A0A0Q0VSI6-F1
#
_entry.id   AF-A0A0Q0VSI6-F1
#
_cell.length_a   1.000
_cell.length_b   1.000
_cell.length_c   1.000
_cell.angle_alpha   90.00
_cell.angle_beta   90.00
_cell.angle_gamma   90.00
#
_symmetry.space_group_name_H-M   'P 1'
#
loop_
_entity.id
_entity.type
_entity.pdbx_description
1 polymer ?
#
loop_
_entity_poly.entity_id
_entity_poly.type
_entity_poly.pdbx_seq_one_letter_code
_entity_poly.pdbx_strand_id
1 'polypeptide(L)'
;MRYENIYKSLLFYIVGLALLYVSIFLSNNLKFNGNFISALPIVLPLVFSIASIGVAVIFIMEKDSPWLFRTGMMSLVSGITLFSFGVLAFYLGVKSLVWAGSFVIGIMLIFAAMVRLFIQGGLSAYRKSRN
;
A
#
# COMPACT_ATOMS: atom_id res chain seq x y z
N MET A 1 -17.04 -18.52 5.76
CA MET A 1 -15.67 -18.39 5.20
C MET A 1 -15.50 -17.22 4.22
N ARG A 2 -16.08 -17.22 2.99
CA ARG A 2 -15.84 -16.12 2.02
C ARG A 2 -16.30 -14.74 2.53
N TYR A 3 -17.47 -14.67 3.16
CA TYR A 3 -17.99 -13.44 3.75
C TYR A 3 -17.15 -12.92 4.94
N GLU A 4 -16.69 -13.80 5.83
CA GLU A 4 -15.83 -13.43 6.98
C GLU A 4 -14.51 -12.80 6.53
N ASN A 5 -13.92 -13.31 5.45
CA ASN A 5 -12.70 -12.77 4.88
C ASN A 5 -12.89 -11.38 4.26
N ILE A 6 -14.07 -11.11 3.69
CA ILE A 6 -14.43 -9.78 3.17
C ILE A 6 -14.53 -8.76 4.30
N TYR A 7 -15.21 -9.09 5.40
CA TYR A 7 -15.31 -8.19 6.56
C TYR A 7 -13.94 -7.91 7.19
N LYS A 8 -13.10 -8.94 7.34
CA LYS A 8 -11.71 -8.76 7.82
C LYS A 8 -10.91 -7.86 6.90
N SER A 9 -10.95 -8.12 5.59
CA SER A 9 -10.29 -7.27 4.59
C SER A 9 -10.73 -5.82 4.70
N LEU A 10 -12.04 -5.58 4.78
CA LEU A 10 -12.61 -4.24 4.88
C LEU A 10 -12.15 -3.53 6.17
N LEU A 11 -12.14 -4.23 7.30
CA LEU A 11 -11.64 -3.71 8.58
C LEU A 11 -10.17 -3.30 8.48
N PHE A 12 -9.30 -4.18 7.97
CA PHE A 12 -7.87 -3.87 7.77
C PHE A 12 -7.66 -2.70 6.79
N TYR A 13 -8.49 -2.59 5.76
CA TYR A 13 -8.40 -1.49 4.80
C TYR A 13 -8.79 -0.16 5.45
N ILE A 14 -9.90 -0.12 6.21
CA ILE A 14 -10.33 1.08 6.95
C ILE A 14 -9.28 1.49 7.99
N VAL A 15 -8.72 0.54 8.74
CA VAL A 15 -7.61 0.80 9.68
C VAL A 15 -6.41 1.39 8.94
N GLY A 16 -6.08 0.87 7.76
CA GLY A 16 -5.04 1.42 6.90
C GLY A 16 -5.29 2.88 6.52
N LEU A 17 -6.51 3.22 6.09
CA LEU A 17 -6.90 4.60 5.77
C LEU A 17 -6.88 5.52 7.00
N ALA A 18 -7.34 5.04 8.16
CA ALA A 18 -7.29 5.80 9.41
C ALA A 18 -5.84 6.15 9.79
N LEU A 19 -4.89 5.22 9.59
CA LEU A 19 -3.47 5.47 9.82
C LEU A 19 -2.87 6.51 8.85
N LEU A 20 -3.31 6.52 7.58
CA LEU A 20 -2.92 7.58 6.64
C LEU A 20 -3.42 8.95 7.10
N TYR A 21 -4.67 9.01 7.58
CA TYR A 21 -5.22 10.23 8.15
C TYR A 21 -4.44 10.69 9.39
N VAL A 22 -4.09 9.76 10.30
CA VAL A 22 -3.24 10.05 11.45
C VAL A 22 -1.88 10.61 11.00
N SER A 23 -1.28 10.10 9.92
CA SER A 23 -0.05 10.66 9.37
C SER A 23 -0.20 12.12 8.93
N ILE A 24 -1.29 12.47 8.24
CA ILE A 24 -1.62 13.86 7.87
C ILE A 24 -1.75 14.72 9.14
N PHE A 25 -2.56 14.25 10.08
CA PHE A 25 -2.82 14.97 11.33
C PHE A 25 -1.52 15.26 12.09
N LEU A 26 -0.66 14.26 12.25
CA LEU A 26 0.62 14.41 12.92
C LEU A 26 1.58 15.31 12.14
N SER A 27 1.61 15.23 10.81
CA SER A 27 2.44 16.12 9.99
C SER A 27 2.06 17.59 10.12
N ASN A 28 0.78 17.89 10.31
CA ASN A 28 0.30 19.24 10.47
C ASN A 28 0.56 19.80 11.87
N ASN A 29 0.51 18.94 12.90
CA ASN A 29 0.70 19.36 14.30
C ASN A 29 2.17 19.31 14.77
N LEU A 30 3.01 18.45 14.18
CA LEU A 30 4.42 18.29 14.57
C LEU A 30 5.34 19.07 13.63
N LYS A 31 6.19 19.93 14.20
CA LYS A 31 7.27 20.61 13.44
C LYS A 31 8.41 19.62 13.18
N PHE A 32 8.57 19.24 11.91
CA PHE A 32 9.74 18.50 11.46
C PHE A 32 10.94 19.45 11.41
N ASN A 33 11.92 19.21 12.29
CA ASN A 33 13.12 20.05 12.44
C ASN A 33 14.34 19.45 11.70
N GLY A 34 14.12 18.58 10.70
CA GLY A 34 15.20 17.90 9.96
C GLY A 34 15.75 16.65 10.63
N ASN A 35 15.38 16.37 11.89
CA ASN A 35 15.85 15.20 12.63
C ASN A 35 14.96 13.98 12.37
N PHE A 36 15.54 12.84 11.97
CA PHE A 36 14.78 11.63 11.63
C PHE A 36 13.89 11.13 12.78
N ILE A 37 14.38 11.21 14.02
CA ILE A 37 13.61 10.82 15.22
C ILE A 37 12.30 11.63 15.32
N SER A 38 12.32 12.91 14.94
CA SER A 38 11.13 13.77 14.93
C SER A 38 10.15 13.46 13.78
N ALA A 39 10.60 12.74 12.74
CA ALA A 39 9.75 12.25 11.66
C ALA A 39 9.09 10.90 11.95
N LEU A 40 9.63 10.10 12.88
CA LEU A 40 9.09 8.77 13.19
C LEU A 40 7.58 8.77 13.50
N PRO A 41 7.03 9.70 14.32
CA PRO A 41 5.60 9.73 14.58
C PRO A 41 4.75 9.94 13.33
N ILE A 42 5.29 10.61 12.31
CA ILE A 42 4.61 10.89 11.03
C ILE A 42 4.73 9.70 10.07
N VAL A 43 5.91 9.07 10.02
CA VAL A 43 6.24 7.99 9.07
C VAL A 43 5.71 6.64 9.54
N LEU A 44 5.72 6.35 10.85
CA LEU A 44 5.26 5.06 11.37
C LEU A 44 3.81 4.74 10.97
N PRO A 45 2.82 5.65 11.10
CA PRO A 45 1.47 5.41 10.61
C PRO A 45 1.41 5.09 9.11
N LEU A 46 2.27 5.70 8.28
CA LEU A 46 2.34 5.37 6.85
C LEU A 46 2.79 3.93 6.63
N VAL A 47 3.85 3.49 7.32
CA VAL A 47 4.37 2.13 7.19
C VAL A 47 3.33 1.10 7.65
N PHE A 48 2.69 1.33 8.80
CA PHE A 48 1.64 0.45 9.29
C PHE A 48 0.39 0.47 8.40
N SER A 49 0.09 1.60 7.75
CA SER A 49 -0.98 1.68 6.77
C SER A 49 -0.73 0.77 5.58
N ILE A 50 0.48 0.81 5.01
CA ILE A 50 0.89 -0.05 3.89
C ILE A 50 0.75 -1.53 4.28
N ALA A 51 1.23 -1.89 5.47
CA ALA A 51 1.12 -3.26 5.97
C ALA A 51 -0.36 -3.68 6.14
N SER A 52 -1.19 -2.80 6.70
CA SER A 52 -2.62 -3.07 6.92
C SER A 52 -3.38 -3.22 5.61
N ILE A 53 -3.15 -2.33 4.64
CA ILE A 53 -3.75 -2.41 3.29
C ILE A 53 -3.28 -3.67 2.58
N GLY A 54 -1.99 -4.00 2.70
CA GLY A 54 -1.45 -5.21 2.11
C GLY A 54 -2.08 -6.50 2.68
N VAL A 55 -2.25 -6.54 4.01
CA VAL A 55 -2.95 -7.65 4.68
C VAL A 55 -4.42 -7.71 4.27
N ALA A 56 -5.10 -6.56 4.12
CA ALA A 56 -6.46 -6.50 3.61
C ALA A 56 -6.56 -7.21 2.25
N VAL A 57 -5.69 -6.87 1.30
CA VAL A 57 -5.67 -7.48 -0.03
C VAL A 57 -5.45 -9.00 0.04
N ILE A 58 -4.57 -9.46 0.93
CA ILE A 58 -4.32 -10.90 1.10
C ILE A 58 -5.57 -11.65 1.57
N PHE A 59 -6.43 -11.03 2.40
CA PHE A 59 -7.63 -11.68 2.92
C PHE A 59 -8.72 -11.90 1.86
N ILE A 60 -8.85 -11.01 0.87
CA ILE A 60 -9.83 -11.16 -0.22
C ILE A 60 -9.34 -12.07 -1.36
N MET A 61 -8.05 -12.37 -1.43
CA MET A 61 -7.52 -13.27 -2.46
C MET A 61 -7.67 -14.74 -2.09
N GLU A 62 -7.96 -15.56 -3.10
CA GLU A 62 -8.03 -17.01 -2.93
C GLU A 62 -6.67 -17.59 -2.55
N LYS A 63 -6.68 -18.56 -1.62
CA LYS A 63 -5.47 -19.16 -1.07
C LYS A 63 -4.66 -19.90 -2.14
N ASP A 64 -5.35 -20.40 -3.17
CA ASP A 64 -4.78 -21.17 -4.28
C ASP A 64 -4.17 -20.29 -5.38
N SER A 65 -4.32 -18.96 -5.28
CA SER A 65 -3.68 -18.05 -6.22
C SER A 65 -2.15 -18.08 -6.09
N PRO A 66 -1.40 -18.03 -7.20
CA PRO A 66 0.06 -18.01 -7.18
C PRO A 66 0.63 -16.88 -6.31
N TRP A 67 1.72 -17.14 -5.60
CA TRP A 67 2.30 -16.17 -4.66
C TRP A 67 2.71 -14.85 -5.32
N LEU A 68 3.30 -14.89 -6.52
CA LEU A 68 3.65 -13.69 -7.28
C LEU A 68 2.43 -12.88 -7.71
N PHE A 69 1.31 -13.55 -8.00
CA PHE A 69 0.04 -12.87 -8.26
C PHE A 69 -0.45 -12.14 -7.01
N ARG A 70 -0.46 -12.85 -5.87
CA ARG A 70 -0.95 -12.30 -4.59
C ARG A 70 -0.13 -11.09 -4.12
N THR A 71 1.20 -11.22 -4.14
CA THR A 71 2.11 -10.14 -3.77
C THR A 71 2.17 -9.02 -4.82
N GLY A 72 1.88 -9.33 -6.09
CA GLY A 72 1.68 -8.34 -7.15
C GLY A 72 0.45 -7.47 -6.89
N MET A 73 -0.70 -8.10 -6.63
CA MET A 73 -1.94 -7.38 -6.30
C MET A 73 -1.84 -6.59 -4.99
N MET A 74 -1.21 -7.15 -3.96
CA MET A 74 -0.92 -6.44 -2.71
C MET A 74 -0.13 -5.15 -2.95
N SER A 75 0.92 -5.23 -3.76
CA SER A 75 1.77 -4.08 -4.12
C SER A 75 1.00 -3.09 -4.99
N LEU A 76 0.17 -3.57 -5.93
CA LEU A 76 -0.62 -2.72 -6.81
C LEU A 76 -1.62 -1.87 -6.03
N VAL A 77 -2.44 -2.51 -5.18
CA VAL A 77 -3.47 -1.83 -4.40
C VAL A 77 -2.82 -0.85 -3.43
N SER A 78 -1.80 -1.27 -2.69
CA SER A 78 -1.07 -0.38 -1.77
C SER A 78 -0.43 0.78 -2.50
N GLY A 79 0.13 0.54 -3.69
CA GLY A 79 0.76 1.55 -4.53
C GLY A 79 -0.23 2.59 -5.06
N ILE A 80 -1.38 2.16 -5.58
CA ILE A 80 -2.45 3.06 -6.03
C ILE A 80 -3.00 3.88 -4.88
N THR A 81 -3.26 3.26 -3.73
CA THR A 81 -3.76 3.97 -2.54
C THR A 81 -2.77 5.02 -2.06
N LEU A 82 -1.48 4.68 -1.98
CA LEU A 82 -0.43 5.63 -1.58
C LEU A 82 -0.20 6.75 -2.61
N PHE A 83 -0.23 6.43 -3.90
CA PHE A 83 -0.10 7.42 -4.97
C PHE A 83 -1.23 8.44 -4.87
N SER A 84 -2.47 7.96 -4.79
CA SER A 84 -3.66 8.82 -4.68
C SER A 84 -3.65 9.63 -3.39
N PHE A 85 -3.23 9.01 -2.28
CA PHE A 85 -3.03 9.69 -1.00
C PHE A 85 -1.94 10.77 -1.08
N GLY A 86 -0.83 10.52 -1.76
CA GLY A 86 0.23 11.50 -1.98
C GLY A 86 -0.29 12.73 -2.72
N VAL A 87 -1.07 12.54 -3.79
CA VAL A 87 -1.71 13.63 -4.52
C VAL A 87 -2.69 14.41 -3.62
N LEU A 88 -3.51 13.70 -2.84
CA LEU A 88 -4.46 14.32 -1.91
C LEU A 88 -3.74 15.13 -0.82
N ALA A 89 -2.68 14.57 -0.22
CA ALA A 89 -1.88 15.24 0.80
C ALA A 89 -1.17 16.49 0.25
N PHE A 90 -0.71 16.44 -1.01
CA PHE A 90 -0.19 17.62 -1.70
C PHE A 90 -1.26 18.71 -1.85
N TYR A 91 -2.46 18.34 -2.29
CA TYR A 91 -3.59 19.27 -2.42
C TYR A 91 -3.99 19.91 -1.08
N LEU A 92 -3.90 19.16 0.02
CA LEU A 92 -4.18 19.63 1.38
C LEU A 92 -3.05 20.47 2.01
N GLY A 93 -1.97 20.75 1.28
CA GLY A 93 -0.84 21.55 1.78
C GLY A 93 -0.02 20.88 2.89
N VAL A 94 -0.06 19.55 2.98
CA VAL A 94 0.71 18.77 3.95
C VAL A 94 2.21 18.90 3.65
N LYS A 95 3.07 18.69 4.66
CA LYS A 95 4.53 18.77 4.50
C LYS A 95 5.04 17.76 3.46
N SER A 96 6.12 18.15 2.77
CA SER A 96 6.75 17.37 1.69
C SER A 96 7.06 15.94 2.05
N LEU A 97 7.47 15.68 3.29
CA LEU A 97 7.81 14.34 3.75
C LEU A 97 6.66 13.33 3.54
N VAL A 98 5.42 13.73 3.81
CA VAL A 98 4.25 12.84 3.72
C VAL A 98 3.82 12.69 2.27
N TRP A 99 3.55 13.79 1.57
CA TRP A 99 3.00 13.70 0.22
C TRP A 99 4.03 13.15 -0.77
N ALA A 100 5.29 13.61 -0.72
CA ALA A 100 6.32 13.15 -1.65
C ALA A 100 6.75 11.72 -1.33
N GLY A 101 6.86 11.38 -0.04
CA GLY A 101 7.15 10.02 0.40
C GLY A 101 6.10 9.04 -0.08
N SER A 102 4.82 9.32 0.17
CA SER A 102 3.72 8.46 -0.29
C SER A 102 3.62 8.39 -1.82
N PHE A 103 3.84 9.49 -2.53
CA PHE A 103 3.83 9.52 -3.98
C PHE A 103 4.93 8.65 -4.60
N VAL A 104 6.18 8.84 -4.16
CA VAL A 104 7.33 8.08 -4.68
C VAL A 104 7.21 6.60 -4.34
N ILE A 105 6.88 6.27 -3.09
CA ILE A 105 6.70 4.87 -2.67
C ILE A 105 5.52 4.24 -3.45
N GLY A 106 4.45 5.00 -3.66
CA GLY A 106 3.30 4.57 -4.47
C GLY A 106 3.72 4.15 -5.88
N ILE A 107 4.50 4.99 -6.56
CA ILE A 107 5.06 4.69 -7.89
C ILE A 107 5.94 3.43 -7.86
N MET A 108 6.85 3.33 -6.89
CA MET A 108 7.75 2.16 -6.76
C MET A 108 6.97 0.87 -6.56
N LEU A 109 5.91 0.88 -5.75
CA LEU A 109 5.04 -0.28 -5.52
C LEU A 109 4.23 -0.66 -6.77
N ILE A 110 3.78 0.31 -7.57
CA ILE A 110 3.11 0.05 -8.84
C ILE A 110 4.08 -0.62 -9.82
N PHE A 111 5.30 -0.11 -9.97
CA PHE A 111 6.33 -0.75 -10.82
C PHE A 111 6.66 -2.16 -10.34
N ALA A 112 6.87 -2.35 -9.04
CA ALA A 112 7.12 -3.68 -8.47
C ALA A 112 5.95 -4.65 -8.72
N ALA A 113 4.72 -4.15 -8.65
CA ALA A 113 3.53 -4.93 -8.97
C ALA A 113 3.51 -5.35 -10.44
N MET A 114 3.74 -4.42 -11.37
CA MET A 114 3.81 -4.71 -12.80
C MET A 114 4.82 -5.81 -13.10
N VAL A 115 6.05 -5.68 -12.58
CA VAL A 115 7.11 -6.69 -12.78
C VAL A 115 6.66 -8.07 -12.29
N ARG A 116 6.10 -8.16 -11.07
CA ARG A 116 5.65 -9.44 -10.50
C ARG A 116 4.50 -10.06 -11.30
N LEU A 117 3.54 -9.24 -11.74
CA LEU A 117 2.41 -9.70 -12.54
C LEU A 117 2.84 -10.14 -13.94
N PHE A 118 3.80 -9.46 -14.58
CA PHE A 118 4.38 -9.88 -15.86
C PHE A 118 5.11 -11.22 -15.74
N ILE A 119 5.94 -11.39 -14.71
CA ILE A 119 6.64 -12.66 -14.46
C ILE A 119 5.63 -13.80 -14.25
N GLN A 120 4.59 -13.56 -13.45
CA GLN A 120 3.55 -14.55 -13.21
C GLN A 120 2.72 -14.88 -14.46
N GLY A 121 2.40 -13.88 -15.28
CA GLY A 121 1.75 -14.05 -16.58
C GLY A 121 2.58 -14.90 -17.53
N GLY A 122 3.89 -14.60 -17.62
CA GLY A 122 4.84 -15.38 -18.42
C GLY A 122 4.97 -16.84 -17.94
N LEU A 123 5.05 -17.06 -16.63
CA LEU A 123 5.08 -18.42 -16.04
C LEU A 123 3.81 -19.21 -16.36
N SER A 124 2.65 -18.56 -16.33
CA SER A 124 1.36 -19.18 -16.66
C SER A 124 1.31 -19.58 -18.14
N ALA A 125 1.71 -18.67 -19.04
CA ALA A 125 1.76 -18.93 -20.48
C ALA A 125 2.73 -20.06 -20.84
N TYR A 126 3.90 -20.09 -20.22
CA TYR A 126 4.89 -21.16 -20.43
C TYR A 126 4.35 -22.53 -20.00
N ARG A 127 3.69 -22.63 -18.85
CA ARG A 127 3.06 -23.89 -18.40
C ARG A 127 1.95 -24.34 -19.34
N LYS A 128 1.14 -23.41 -19.83
CA LYS A 128 0.06 -23.70 -20.78
C LYS A 128 0.58 -24.18 -22.14
N SER A 129 1.76 -23.73 -22.56
CA SER A 129 2.37 -24.15 -23.83
C SER A 129 3.05 -25.52 -23.74
N ARG A 130 3.37 -26.00 -22.54
CA ARG A 130 4.11 -27.26 -22.32
C ARG A 130 3.19 -28.47 -22.04
N ASN A 131 1.96 -28.22 -21.59
CA ASN A 131 0.90 -29.22 -21.39
C ASN A 131 -0.05 -29.20 -22.59
#